data_AF-I4MVU8-F1
#
_entry.id   AF-I4MVU8-F1
#
_cell.length_a   1.000
_cell.length_b   1.000
_cell.length_c   1.000
_cell.angle_alpha   90.00
_cell.angle_beta   90.00
_cell.angle_gamma   90.00
#
_symmetry.space_group_name_H-M   'P 1'
#
loop_
_entity.id
_entity.type
_entity.pdbx_description
1 polymer ?
#
loop_
_entity_poly.entity_id
_entity_poly.type
_entity_poly.pdbx_seq_one_letter_code
_entity_poly.pdbx_strand_id
1 'polypeptide(L)'
;MNLPISLSEILLAAAAIAAGAVVPFQAGANAMLGRGLGHPLWAAAMSLVISLIAVTPVLMAMRAGSPQWQPATNLPTWAWAGGIAGVLYVTAALILAPRMGTTVFITCVIGGQLISAVAIDHFGLMGLVARPTGWGKCVGLAIIFLGVMVVQYFNAQGDRG
;
A
#
# COMPACT_ATOMS: atom_id res chain seq x y z
N MET A 1 -25.86 -10.86 -22.36
CA MET A 1 -24.48 -10.36 -22.17
C MET A 1 -24.07 -10.74 -20.76
N ASN A 2 -23.48 -11.92 -20.58
CA ASN A 2 -23.03 -12.37 -19.27
C ASN A 2 -21.81 -11.50 -18.92
N LEU A 3 -21.93 -10.65 -17.91
CA LEU A 3 -20.77 -9.98 -17.36
C LEU A 3 -19.80 -11.10 -16.93
N PRO A 4 -18.55 -11.12 -17.40
CA PRO A 4 -17.58 -12.16 -17.06
C PRO A 4 -17.12 -12.11 -15.60
N ILE A 5 -17.79 -11.31 -14.76
CA ILE A 5 -17.43 -11.02 -13.38
C ILE A 5 -18.34 -11.82 -12.46
N SER A 6 -17.74 -12.68 -11.65
CA SER A 6 -18.46 -13.47 -10.65
C SER A 6 -18.73 -12.65 -9.38
N LEU A 7 -19.71 -13.07 -8.57
CA LEU A 7 -19.96 -12.45 -7.26
C LEU A 7 -18.73 -12.48 -6.36
N SER A 8 -17.93 -13.55 -6.42
CA SER A 8 -16.70 -13.65 -5.62
C SER A 8 -15.66 -12.60 -6.02
N GLU A 9 -15.52 -12.30 -7.31
CA GLU A 9 -14.62 -11.24 -7.78
C GLU A 9 -15.06 -9.85 -7.31
N ILE A 10 -16.37 -9.58 -7.32
CA ILE A 10 -16.92 -8.33 -6.79
C ILE A 10 -16.62 -8.20 -5.29
N LEU A 11 -16.82 -9.26 -4.52
CA LEU A 11 -16.54 -9.27 -3.08
C LEU A 11 -15.05 -9.06 -2.79
N LEU A 12 -14.16 -9.70 -3.55
CA LEU A 12 -12.71 -9.50 -3.42
C LEU A 12 -12.31 -8.06 -3.76
N ALA A 13 -12.88 -7.48 -4.82
CA ALA A 13 -12.64 -6.10 -5.19
C ALA A 13 -13.13 -5.12 -4.11
N ALA A 14 -14.33 -5.35 -3.55
CA ALA A 14 -14.87 -4.55 -2.46
C ALA A 14 -13.98 -4.62 -1.21
N ALA A 15 -13.48 -5.80 -0.86
CA ALA A 15 -12.54 -5.97 0.26
C ALA A 15 -11.22 -5.23 0.03
N ALA A 16 -10.66 -5.28 -1.19
CA ALA A 16 -9.46 -4.54 -1.55
C ALA A 16 -9.66 -3.01 -1.48
N ILE A 17 -10.80 -2.51 -1.94
CA ILE A 17 -11.17 -1.10 -1.83
C ILE A 17 -11.29 -0.69 -0.36
N ALA A 18 -11.95 -1.49 0.46
CA ALA A 18 -12.08 -1.23 1.90
C ALA A 18 -10.72 -1.20 2.59
N ALA A 19 -9.82 -2.14 2.25
CA ALA A 19 -8.46 -2.15 2.77
C ALA A 19 -7.67 -0.88 2.36
N GLY A 20 -7.79 -0.45 1.10
CA GLY A 20 -7.17 0.78 0.61
C GLY A 20 -7.72 2.04 1.29
N ALA A 21 -9.02 2.07 1.61
CA ALA A 21 -9.67 3.21 2.26
C ALA A 21 -9.19 3.46 3.70
N VAL A 22 -8.56 2.47 4.36
CA VAL A 22 -7.97 2.63 5.70
C VAL A 22 -6.63 3.38 5.65
N VAL A 23 -5.94 3.36 4.50
CA VAL A 23 -4.58 3.90 4.37
C VAL A 23 -4.48 5.41 4.68
N PRO A 24 -5.39 6.29 4.22
CA PRO A 24 -5.37 7.70 4.60
C PRO A 24 -5.56 7.92 6.11
N PHE A 25 -6.42 7.13 6.74
CA PHE A 25 -6.62 7.17 8.20
C PHE A 25 -5.33 6.77 8.93
N GLN A 26 -4.67 5.69 8.48
CA GLN A 26 -3.39 5.26 9.03
C GLN A 26 -2.32 6.36 8.91
N ALA A 27 -2.24 7.05 7.78
CA ALA A 27 -1.30 8.16 7.59
C ALA A 27 -1.54 9.30 8.59
N GLY A 28 -2.81 9.67 8.83
CA GLY A 28 -3.19 10.68 9.82
C GLY A 28 -2.89 10.26 11.26
N ALA A 29 -3.26 9.02 11.64
CA ALA A 29 -2.99 8.47 12.97
C ALA A 29 -1.48 8.39 13.26
N ASN A 30 -0.70 7.94 12.29
CA ASN A 30 0.75 7.93 12.39
C ASN A 30 1.29 9.36 12.57
N ALA A 31 0.82 10.34 11.76
CA ALA A 31 1.29 11.73 11.89
C ALA A 31 1.04 12.31 13.28
N MET A 32 -0.10 11.98 13.89
CA MET A 32 -0.42 12.32 15.28
C MET A 32 0.54 11.68 16.27
N LEU A 33 0.83 10.38 16.14
CA LEU A 33 1.86 9.70 16.95
C LEU A 33 3.23 10.35 16.78
N GLY A 34 3.60 10.75 15.55
CA GLY A 34 4.89 11.38 15.24
C GLY A 34 5.07 12.70 15.99
N ARG A 35 4.01 13.52 16.05
CA ARG A 35 4.00 14.75 16.84
C ARG A 35 4.04 14.47 18.34
N GLY A 36 3.25 13.50 18.82
CA GLY A 36 3.18 13.16 20.24
C GLY A 36 4.47 12.54 20.80
N LEU A 37 5.20 11.78 19.99
CA LEU A 37 6.46 11.11 20.37
C LEU A 37 7.71 11.93 20.00
N GLY A 38 7.55 13.09 19.36
CA GLY A 38 8.63 14.01 19.02
C GLY A 38 9.51 13.60 17.84
N HIS A 39 9.35 12.41 17.25
CA HIS A 39 10.11 11.98 16.07
C HIS A 39 9.33 10.99 15.19
N PRO A 40 9.38 11.12 13.84
CA PRO A 40 8.72 10.18 12.92
C PRO A 40 9.13 8.71 13.10
N LEU A 41 10.42 8.43 13.32
CA LEU A 41 10.87 7.04 13.51
C LEU A 41 10.29 6.39 14.78
N TRP A 42 10.04 7.17 15.85
CA TRP A 42 9.39 6.66 17.05
C TRP A 42 7.92 6.30 16.79
N ALA A 43 7.23 7.09 15.98
CA ALA A 43 5.88 6.77 15.54
C ALA A 43 5.83 5.55 14.62
N ALA A 44 6.78 5.40 13.70
CA ALA A 44 6.89 4.21 12.87
C ALA A 44 7.10 2.95 13.73
N ALA A 45 8.05 2.99 14.67
CA ALA A 45 8.32 1.88 15.59
C ALA A 45 7.07 1.53 16.43
N MET A 46 6.40 2.54 17.01
CA MET A 46 5.19 2.33 17.81
C MET A 46 4.04 1.77 16.96
N SER A 47 3.88 2.24 15.71
CA SER A 47 2.87 1.74 14.77
C SER A 47 3.07 0.25 14.46
N LEU A 48 4.32 -0.21 14.32
CA LEU A 48 4.66 -1.62 14.13
C LEU A 48 4.34 -2.46 15.37
N VAL A 49 4.63 -1.94 16.57
CA VAL A 49 4.29 -2.60 17.83
C VAL A 49 2.78 -2.75 17.99
N ILE A 50 2.01 -1.68 17.74
CA ILE A 50 0.55 -1.72 17.79
C ILE A 50 0.01 -2.71 16.76
N SER A 51 0.57 -2.73 15.55
CA SER A 51 0.19 -3.67 14.49
C SER A 51 0.46 -5.13 14.88
N LEU A 52 1.59 -5.40 15.54
CA LEU A 52 1.93 -6.73 16.07
C LEU A 52 0.95 -7.16 17.18
N ILE A 53 0.60 -6.26 18.08
CA ILE A 53 -0.39 -6.52 19.13
C ILE A 53 -1.76 -6.78 18.50
N ALA A 54 -2.15 -6.01 17.49
CA ALA A 54 -3.46 -6.14 16.82
C ALA A 54 -3.61 -7.44 16.02
N VAL A 55 -2.55 -7.94 15.39
CA VAL A 55 -2.61 -9.20 14.63
C VAL A 55 -2.64 -10.44 15.54
N THR A 56 -2.06 -10.36 16.74
CA THR A 56 -1.98 -11.47 17.70
C THR A 56 -3.34 -12.12 18.03
N PRO A 57 -4.40 -11.39 18.44
CA PRO A 57 -5.70 -11.99 18.71
C PRO A 57 -6.34 -12.60 17.46
N VAL A 58 -6.07 -12.06 16.27
CA VAL A 58 -6.56 -12.63 14.99
C VAL A 58 -5.90 -13.99 14.74
N LEU A 59 -4.59 -14.11 14.95
CA LEU A 59 -3.87 -15.39 14.86
C LEU A 59 -4.46 -16.43 15.81
N MET A 60 -4.76 -16.02 17.06
CA MET A 60 -5.37 -16.90 18.06
C MET A 60 -6.80 -17.32 17.67
N ALA A 61 -7.63 -16.37 17.23
CA ALA A 61 -9.02 -16.62 16.83
C ALA A 61 -9.11 -17.54 15.60
N MET A 62 -8.22 -17.34 14.62
CA MET A 62 -8.13 -18.18 13.43
C MET A 62 -7.46 -19.53 13.69
N ARG A 63 -6.95 -19.77 14.92
CA ARG A 63 -6.14 -20.94 15.27
C ARG A 63 -5.01 -21.16 14.27
N ALA A 64 -4.37 -20.07 13.85
CA ALA A 64 -3.19 -20.14 13.01
C ALA A 64 -2.15 -20.99 13.76
N GLY A 65 -1.68 -22.08 13.12
CA GLY A 65 -0.67 -22.96 13.72
C GLY A 65 0.61 -22.20 14.08
N SER A 66 1.51 -22.86 14.82
CA SER A 66 2.82 -22.27 15.09
C SER A 66 3.52 -21.88 13.77
N PRO A 67 4.30 -20.78 13.76
CA PRO A 67 5.04 -20.40 12.57
C PRO A 67 5.85 -21.60 12.08
N GLN A 68 5.65 -21.97 10.82
CA GLN A 68 6.48 -22.99 10.18
C GLN A 68 7.82 -22.33 9.87
N TRP A 69 8.73 -22.39 10.83
CA TRP A 69 10.14 -22.11 10.61
C TRP A 69 10.75 -23.26 9.79
N GLN A 70 10.25 -23.50 8.57
CA GLN A 70 11.15 -24.00 7.52
C GLN A 70 12.40 -23.13 7.55
N PRO A 71 13.60 -23.63 7.18
CA PRO A 71 14.81 -22.84 7.33
C PRO A 71 14.55 -21.47 6.71
N ALA A 72 14.49 -20.43 7.54
CA ALA A 72 14.19 -19.07 7.09
C ALA A 72 15.20 -18.63 6.01
N THR A 73 16.35 -19.33 5.99
CA THR A 73 17.41 -19.33 4.98
C THR A 73 16.98 -19.81 3.58
N ASN A 74 15.89 -20.57 3.43
CA ASN A 74 15.38 -21.07 2.15
C ASN A 74 14.39 -20.08 1.50
N LEU A 75 13.91 -19.09 2.26
CA LEU A 75 13.12 -18.01 1.69
C LEU A 75 14.03 -17.12 0.84
N PRO A 76 13.56 -16.68 -0.34
CA PRO A 76 14.33 -15.74 -1.14
C PRO A 76 14.48 -14.43 -0.36
N THR A 77 15.64 -13.79 -0.49
CA THR A 77 16.00 -12.59 0.30
C THR A 77 15.00 -11.44 0.15
N TRP A 78 14.33 -11.33 -1.01
CA TRP A 78 13.28 -10.33 -1.24
C TRP A 78 12.06 -10.51 -0.35
N ALA A 79 11.77 -11.71 0.16
CA ALA A 79 10.64 -11.95 1.06
C ALA A 79 10.77 -11.12 2.36
N TRP A 80 12.01 -10.93 2.82
CA TRP A 80 12.32 -10.11 4.00
C TRP A 80 12.27 -8.60 3.71
N ALA A 81 12.44 -8.20 2.44
CA ALA A 81 12.38 -6.81 2.03
C ALA A 81 10.97 -6.20 2.20
N GLY A 82 9.91 -7.02 2.27
CA GLY A 82 8.55 -6.55 2.53
C GLY A 82 8.42 -5.79 3.85
N GLY A 83 9.07 -6.29 4.92
CA GLY A 83 9.09 -5.59 6.21
C GLY A 83 9.80 -4.24 6.12
N ILE A 84 10.94 -4.19 5.43
CA ILE A 84 11.71 -2.96 5.18
C ILE A 84 10.85 -1.96 4.38
N ALA A 85 10.20 -2.41 3.31
CA ALA A 85 9.30 -1.59 2.51
C ALA A 85 8.15 -0.99 3.34
N GLY A 86 7.59 -1.76 4.28
CA GLY A 86 6.58 -1.28 5.22
C GLY A 86 7.08 -0.15 6.12
N VAL A 87 8.26 -0.30 6.73
CA VAL A 87 8.87 0.76 7.56
C VAL A 87 9.15 2.01 6.74
N LEU A 88 9.69 1.86 5.53
CA LEU A 88 9.95 2.96 4.61
C LEU A 88 8.65 3.68 4.24
N TYR A 89 7.59 2.94 3.92
CA TYR A 89 6.29 3.50 3.60
C TYR A 89 5.69 4.30 4.76
N VAL A 90 5.64 3.71 5.96
CA VAL A 90 5.09 4.39 7.15
C VAL A 90 5.89 5.64 7.48
N THR A 91 7.22 5.56 7.41
CA THR A 91 8.11 6.71 7.64
C THR A 91 7.93 7.80 6.59
N ALA A 92 7.82 7.43 5.31
CA ALA A 92 7.53 8.37 4.24
C ALA A 92 6.17 9.03 4.43
N ALA A 93 5.13 8.28 4.81
CA ALA A 93 3.81 8.83 5.11
C ALA A 93 3.85 9.86 6.24
N LEU A 94 4.62 9.58 7.31
CA LEU A 94 4.81 10.50 8.44
C LEU A 94 5.47 11.83 8.05
N ILE A 95 6.43 11.78 7.12
CA ILE A 95 7.22 12.95 6.72
C ILE A 95 6.51 13.73 5.60
N LEU A 96 5.93 13.03 4.63
CA LEU A 96 5.42 13.61 3.39
C LEU A 96 3.94 14.01 3.49
N ALA A 97 3.09 13.21 4.14
CA ALA A 97 1.66 13.51 4.21
C ALA A 97 1.35 14.88 4.86
N PRO A 98 2.01 15.29 5.96
CA PRO A 98 1.80 16.62 6.54
C PRO A 98 2.28 17.78 5.66
N ARG A 99 3.22 17.54 4.74
CA ARG A 99 3.81 18.58 3.88
C ARG A 99 3.06 18.76 2.58
N MET A 100 2.43 17.71 2.08
CA MET A 100 1.78 17.68 0.77
C MET A 100 0.25 17.72 0.87
N GLY A 101 -0.31 17.46 2.05
CA GLY A 101 -1.73 17.15 2.20
C GLY A 101 -2.05 15.70 1.84
N THR A 102 -3.08 15.14 2.48
CA THR A 102 -3.43 13.72 2.36
C THR A 102 -3.78 13.31 0.93
N THR A 103 -4.57 14.13 0.22
CA THR A 103 -5.02 13.83 -1.15
C THR A 103 -3.86 13.67 -2.11
N VAL A 104 -2.96 14.66 -2.14
CA VAL A 104 -1.75 14.66 -2.99
C VAL A 104 -0.84 13.48 -2.65
N PHE A 105 -0.59 13.26 -1.36
CA PHE A 105 0.26 12.17 -0.90
C PHE A 105 -0.27 10.80 -1.36
N ILE A 106 -1.54 10.50 -1.08
CA ILE A 106 -2.16 9.22 -1.45
C ILE A 106 -2.20 9.05 -2.97
N THR A 107 -2.47 10.12 -3.72
CA THR A 107 -2.46 10.09 -5.18
C THR A 107 -1.08 9.72 -5.74
N CYS A 108 0.00 10.29 -5.18
CA CYS A 108 1.37 9.93 -5.55
C CYS A 108 1.70 8.47 -5.19
N VAL A 109 1.29 8.03 -4.00
CA VAL A 109 1.47 6.65 -3.54
C VAL A 109 0.80 5.67 -4.49
N ILE A 110 -0.46 5.92 -4.87
CA ILE A 110 -1.20 5.09 -5.83
C ILE A 110 -0.46 5.04 -7.18
N GLY A 111 0.02 6.18 -7.67
CA GLY A 111 0.84 6.22 -8.90
C GLY A 111 2.06 5.29 -8.82
N GLY A 112 2.86 5.40 -7.75
CA GLY A 112 4.03 4.55 -7.54
C GLY A 112 3.69 3.06 -7.36
N GLN A 113 2.59 2.76 -6.67
CA GLN A 113 2.08 1.39 -6.50
C GLN A 113 1.68 0.78 -7.84
N LEU A 114 1.02 1.55 -8.73
CA LEU A 114 0.62 1.07 -10.05
C LEU A 114 1.82 0.81 -10.97
N ILE A 115 2.81 1.71 -11.00
CA ILE A 115 4.06 1.48 -11.76
C ILE A 115 4.71 0.17 -11.30
N SER A 116 4.84 0.01 -9.97
CA SER A 116 5.49 -1.16 -9.38
C SER A 116 4.70 -2.45 -9.65
N ALA A 117 3.38 -2.42 -9.51
CA ALA A 117 2.51 -3.57 -9.77
C ALA A 117 2.62 -4.03 -11.22
N VAL A 118 2.63 -3.08 -12.17
CA VAL A 118 2.79 -3.39 -13.60
C VAL A 118 4.15 -4.02 -13.88
N ALA A 119 5.22 -3.46 -13.32
CA ALA A 119 6.56 -4.02 -13.49
C ALA A 119 6.65 -5.45 -12.93
N ILE A 120 6.09 -5.68 -11.73
CA ILE A 120 6.07 -6.99 -11.08
C ILE A 120 5.30 -8.01 -11.93
N ASP A 121 4.09 -7.66 -12.38
CA ASP A 121 3.25 -8.55 -13.19
C ASP A 121 3.86 -8.82 -14.57
N HIS A 122 4.36 -7.78 -15.24
CA HIS A 122 4.86 -7.86 -16.61
C HIS A 122 6.12 -8.70 -16.70
N PHE A 123 7.06 -8.49 -15.76
CA PHE A 123 8.34 -9.21 -15.74
C PHE A 123 8.31 -10.50 -14.91
N GLY A 124 7.20 -10.82 -14.24
CA GLY A 124 7.10 -12.01 -13.38
C GLY A 124 8.06 -11.94 -12.18
N LEU A 125 8.25 -10.74 -11.61
CA LEU A 125 9.15 -10.55 -10.48
C LEU A 125 8.64 -11.30 -9.24
N MET A 126 9.53 -11.55 -8.27
CA MET A 126 9.19 -12.22 -7.00
C MET A 126 8.63 -13.66 -7.18
N GLY A 127 9.03 -14.34 -8.26
CA GLY A 127 8.61 -15.71 -8.56
C GLY A 127 7.17 -15.83 -9.09
N LEU A 128 6.56 -14.70 -9.48
CA LEU A 128 5.24 -14.68 -10.08
C LEU A 128 5.30 -15.13 -11.55
N VAL A 129 4.21 -15.75 -12.01
CA VAL A 129 4.04 -16.03 -13.44
C VAL A 129 3.87 -14.71 -14.17
N ALA A 130 4.76 -14.41 -15.13
CA ALA A 130 4.67 -13.21 -15.95
C ALA A 130 3.32 -13.15 -16.68
N ARG A 131 2.60 -12.04 -16.53
CA ARG A 131 1.30 -11.79 -17.14
C ARG A 131 1.43 -10.62 -18.09
N PRO A 132 1.41 -10.86 -19.42
CA PRO A 132 1.50 -9.79 -20.40
C PRO A 132 0.46 -8.70 -20.13
N THR A 133 0.91 -7.45 -20.13
CA THR A 133 0.03 -6.30 -19.95
C THR A 133 -0.75 -6.08 -21.24
N GLY A 134 -1.98 -6.61 -21.30
CA GLY A 134 -2.85 -6.39 -22.45
C GLY A 134 -3.23 -4.91 -22.62
N TRP A 135 -3.55 -4.51 -23.86
CA TRP A 135 -3.85 -3.13 -24.23
C TRP A 135 -4.89 -2.45 -23.31
N GLY A 136 -5.97 -3.17 -22.96
CA GLY A 136 -7.00 -2.64 -22.06
C GLY A 136 -6.48 -2.27 -20.67
N LYS A 137 -5.51 -3.02 -20.12
CA LYS A 137 -4.86 -2.67 -18.85
C LYS A 137 -4.02 -1.40 -18.99
N CYS A 138 -3.28 -1.26 -20.09
CA CYS A 138 -2.48 -0.07 -20.38
C CYS A 138 -3.36 1.20 -20.44
N VAL A 139 -4.52 1.12 -21.09
CA VAL A 139 -5.48 2.23 -21.16
C VAL A 139 -6.02 2.58 -19.76
N GLY A 140 -6.44 1.58 -18.98
CA GLY A 140 -6.92 1.81 -17.61
C GLY A 140 -5.86 2.47 -16.71
N LEU A 141 -4.61 2.00 -16.80
CA LEU A 141 -3.48 2.59 -16.09
C LEU A 141 -3.22 4.03 -16.53
N ALA A 142 -3.23 4.31 -17.83
CA ALA A 142 -3.05 5.65 -18.37
C ALA A 142 -4.11 6.63 -17.84
N ILE A 143 -5.37 6.20 -17.73
CA ILE A 143 -6.45 7.00 -17.13
C ILE A 143 -6.14 7.31 -15.67
N ILE A 144 -5.67 6.34 -14.89
CA ILE A 144 -5.32 6.58 -13.48
C ILE A 144 -4.15 7.56 -13.37
N PHE A 145 -3.09 7.39 -14.17
CA PHE A 145 -1.95 8.33 -14.20
C PHE A 145 -2.37 9.74 -14.60
N LEU A 146 -3.26 9.87 -15.59
CA LEU A 146 -3.83 11.16 -15.96
C LEU A 146 -4.58 11.78 -14.78
N GLY A 147 -5.41 10.99 -14.08
CA GLY A 147 -6.10 11.42 -12.86
C GLY A 147 -5.12 11.92 -11.79
N VAL A 148 -4.02 11.19 -11.57
CA VAL A 148 -2.94 11.61 -10.67
C VAL A 148 -2.37 12.97 -11.09
N MET A 149 -1.99 13.13 -12.36
CA MET A 149 -1.41 14.38 -12.87
C MET A 149 -2.37 15.57 -12.74
N VAL A 150 -3.65 15.37 -13.01
CA VAL A 150 -4.68 16.40 -12.88
C VAL A 150 -4.80 16.88 -11.44
N VAL A 151 -4.90 15.96 -10.47
CA VAL A 151 -4.97 16.29 -9.04
C VAL A 151 -3.74 17.11 -8.62
N GLN A 152 -2.55 16.69 -9.04
CA GLN A 152 -1.31 17.40 -8.72
C GLN A 152 -1.26 18.80 -9.32
N TYR A 153 -1.68 18.96 -10.58
CA TYR A 153 -1.67 20.23 -11.29
C TYR A 153 -2.57 21.27 -10.63
N PHE A 154 -3.77 20.88 -10.20
CA PHE A 154 -4.69 21.80 -9.53
C PHE A 154 -4.29 22.09 -8.08
N ASN A 155 -3.70 21.13 -7.36
CA ASN A 155 -3.16 21.40 -6.03
C ASN A 155 -2.04 22.44 -6.08
N ALA A 156 -1.12 22.33 -7.04
CA ALA A 156 -0.01 23.28 -7.19
C ALA A 156 -0.43 24.70 -7.60
N GLN A 157 -1.63 24.87 -8.15
CA GLN A 157 -2.20 26.18 -8.47
C GLN A 157 -2.92 26.81 -7.27
N GLY A 158 -3.62 26.00 -6.47
CA GLY A 158 -4.30 26.45 -5.26
C GLY A 158 -3.35 27.04 -4.21
N ASP A 159 -2.12 26.51 -4.11
CA ASP A 159 -1.08 27.03 -3.20
C ASP A 159 -0.39 28.33 -3.70
N ARG A 160 -0.65 28.76 -4.95
CA ARG A 160 -0.03 29.95 -5.56
C ARG A 160 -0.93 31.18 -5.62
N GLY A 161 -2.21 31.05 -5.26
CA GLY A 161 -3.19 32.16 -5.21
C GLY A 161 -3.46 32.61 -3.79
#